data_AF-A0A957TV64-F1
#
_entry.id   AF-A0A957TV64-F1
#
_cell.length_a   1.000
_cell.length_b   1.000
_cell.length_c   1.000
_cell.angle_alpha   90.00
_cell.angle_beta   90.00
_cell.angle_gamma   90.00
#
_symmetry.space_group_name_H-M   'P 1'
#
loop_
_entity.id
_entity.type
_entity.pdbx_description
1 polymer ?
#
loop_
_entity_poly.entity_id
_entity_poly.type
_entity_poly.pdbx_seq_one_letter_code
_entity_poly.pdbx_strand_id
1 'polypeptide(L)'
;MSQFWKQTVQIALIAGAVTLSAAVIGLIETFDQRDIIAGILTLGEILLFAAAPVAGYICINRLKTQRFGVALLQGLVAGLVVVLPVWGLLVLNSFWESIREAFINVSPALIEILTLRQPSAITGALLLGGSFALLGVIGALFARLPKLLQRSLLTGIGWVIGIGLLSEILVDILRPRIGRPLTGAVFGAKGLHLTPALVIFATIAILTFFWRQWGGTQYQRVRSTMSSGQLRWAYRIQVILGVIILLILPSFVGVYLSEIINNIGLYILMGLGLNIAIGLAGLLDLGYVTNFAVGAYVMAILTSSSPLGIEQSAGVGGVTFWMALPISVAAAMLTGFVLALPVLRMRGDYLAITTLGFGEIIRILARSDWLKPIIGGAQGILLIPQAAITGWFSSLLSFVLVPLETFLSRFGITLLAVNNQGNIVFDTPPQLYYLLVLACLLMLFISVRLNGSRIGRQWMAMREDEDVAGAMGIDTTKAKIIAFTLSAASGGLAGAIFAAKLGSIYPHSFQLLISINVLALIIVGGMGSIPGIVVGAFALIGLPELLREFAEFRLLFYGIALMAMMLVRPEGLWPSATRRRELQSTEPLVEQTPTRAGEAHEAVTIGG
;
A
#
# COMPACT_ATOMS: atom_id res chain seq x y z
N MET A 1 -35.15 -28.55 1.00
CA MET A 1 -33.77 -28.31 0.53
C MET A 1 -32.82 -28.51 1.71
N SER A 2 -31.91 -29.51 1.65
CA SER A 2 -30.99 -29.79 2.76
C SER A 2 -30.17 -28.54 3.10
N GLN A 3 -29.82 -28.37 4.38
CA GLN A 3 -29.06 -27.21 4.89
C GLN A 3 -27.80 -26.92 4.06
N PHE A 4 -27.19 -27.98 3.55
CA PHE A 4 -26.07 -27.97 2.62
C PHE A 4 -26.33 -27.15 1.33
N TRP A 5 -27.44 -27.42 0.63
CA TRP A 5 -27.77 -26.73 -0.63
C TRP A 5 -28.14 -25.28 -0.39
N LYS A 6 -28.76 -24.96 0.76
CA LYS A 6 -29.01 -23.57 1.16
C LYS A 6 -27.71 -22.77 1.31
N GLN A 7 -26.71 -23.34 1.96
CA GLN A 7 -25.40 -22.69 2.11
C GLN A 7 -24.68 -22.51 0.77
N THR A 8 -24.80 -23.49 -0.14
CA THR A 8 -24.25 -23.39 -1.51
C THR A 8 -24.86 -22.19 -2.24
N VAL A 9 -26.19 -22.07 -2.21
CA VAL A 9 -26.91 -20.94 -2.84
C VAL A 9 -26.54 -19.61 -2.18
N GLN A 10 -26.43 -19.54 -0.85
CA GLN A 10 -26.03 -18.32 -0.15
C GLN A 10 -24.62 -17.84 -0.55
N ILE A 11 -23.64 -18.75 -0.58
CA ILE A 11 -22.26 -18.41 -0.99
C ILE A 11 -22.24 -17.92 -2.44
N ALA A 12 -22.95 -18.63 -3.34
CA ALA A 12 -23.02 -18.28 -4.75
C ALA A 12 -23.74 -16.94 -4.99
N LEU A 13 -24.83 -16.67 -4.27
CA LEU A 13 -25.54 -15.39 -4.36
C LEU A 13 -24.67 -14.22 -3.87
N ILE A 14 -23.91 -14.40 -2.79
CA ILE A 14 -22.97 -13.37 -2.32
C ILE A 14 -21.91 -13.09 -3.40
N ALA A 15 -21.32 -14.13 -3.99
CA ALA A 15 -20.34 -13.97 -5.07
C ALA A 15 -20.96 -13.31 -6.31
N GLY A 16 -22.20 -13.66 -6.66
CA GLY A 16 -22.95 -13.00 -7.74
C GLY A 16 -23.26 -11.54 -7.44
N ALA A 17 -23.64 -11.20 -6.21
CA ALA A 17 -23.87 -9.83 -5.78
C ALA A 17 -22.59 -8.99 -5.84
N VAL A 18 -21.44 -9.54 -5.41
CA VAL A 18 -20.14 -8.87 -5.54
C VAL A 18 -19.80 -8.61 -7.01
N THR A 19 -20.06 -9.58 -7.89
CA THR A 19 -19.82 -9.43 -9.34
C THR A 19 -20.72 -8.36 -9.94
N LEU A 20 -22.00 -8.35 -9.58
CA LEU A 20 -22.95 -7.32 -9.98
C LEU A 20 -22.53 -5.93 -9.47
N SER A 21 -22.12 -5.81 -8.21
CA SER A 21 -21.63 -4.54 -7.66
C SER A 21 -20.38 -4.07 -8.42
N ALA A 22 -19.44 -4.96 -8.72
CA ALA A 22 -18.26 -4.61 -9.53
C ALA A 22 -18.64 -4.14 -10.94
N ALA A 23 -19.63 -4.78 -11.57
CA ALA A 23 -20.16 -4.36 -12.87
C ALA A 23 -20.79 -2.96 -12.80
N VAL A 24 -21.73 -2.76 -11.86
CA VAL A 24 -22.50 -1.51 -11.71
C VAL A 24 -21.63 -0.33 -11.26
N ILE A 25 -20.54 -0.60 -10.52
CA ILE A 25 -19.56 0.44 -10.16
C ILE A 25 -18.67 0.83 -11.36
N GLY A 26 -18.67 0.05 -12.45
CA GLY A 26 -17.83 0.30 -13.64
C GLY A 26 -16.45 -0.37 -13.58
N LEU A 27 -16.17 -1.17 -12.54
CA LEU A 27 -14.88 -1.83 -12.37
C LEU A 27 -14.57 -2.80 -13.51
N ILE A 28 -15.57 -3.57 -13.94
CA ILE A 28 -15.41 -4.56 -15.02
C ILE A 28 -15.11 -3.87 -16.35
N GLU A 29 -15.81 -2.77 -16.66
CA GLU A 29 -15.61 -2.02 -17.90
C GLU A 29 -14.24 -1.33 -17.96
N THR A 30 -13.84 -0.58 -16.92
CA THR A 30 -12.54 0.10 -16.90
C THR A 30 -11.39 -0.91 -17.01
N PHE A 31 -11.52 -2.07 -16.36
CA PHE A 31 -10.48 -3.09 -16.34
C PHE A 31 -10.46 -3.95 -17.62
N ASP A 32 -11.52 -3.94 -18.43
CA ASP A 32 -11.54 -4.60 -19.74
C ASP A 32 -10.52 -3.97 -20.71
N GLN A 33 -10.13 -2.71 -20.48
CA GLN A 33 -9.12 -2.02 -21.29
C GLN A 33 -7.69 -2.58 -21.10
N ARG A 34 -7.49 -3.45 -20.10
CA ARG A 34 -6.20 -4.01 -19.70
C ARG A 34 -6.13 -5.50 -20.05
N ASP A 35 -5.39 -5.82 -21.10
CA ASP A 35 -5.12 -7.21 -21.48
C ASP A 35 -4.14 -7.87 -20.50
N ILE A 36 -4.52 -9.05 -19.98
CA ILE A 36 -3.58 -9.93 -19.28
C ILE A 36 -2.91 -10.87 -20.27
N ILE A 37 -3.71 -11.46 -21.16
CA ILE A 37 -3.24 -12.23 -22.31
C ILE A 37 -3.65 -11.47 -23.57
N ALA A 38 -2.66 -11.01 -24.33
CA ALA A 38 -2.85 -10.12 -25.47
C ALA A 38 -3.92 -10.63 -26.44
N GLY A 39 -5.00 -9.86 -26.59
CA GLY A 39 -6.11 -10.17 -27.50
C GLY A 39 -6.96 -11.39 -27.16
N ILE A 40 -6.79 -11.99 -25.98
CA ILE A 40 -7.51 -13.22 -25.58
C ILE A 40 -8.24 -13.05 -24.25
N LEU A 41 -7.61 -12.42 -23.26
CA LEU A 41 -8.16 -12.35 -21.90
C LEU A 41 -7.85 -11.00 -21.27
N THR A 42 -8.90 -10.25 -20.98
CA THR A 42 -8.80 -8.95 -20.30
C THR A 42 -8.90 -9.11 -18.78
N LEU A 43 -8.44 -8.09 -18.05
CA LEU A 43 -8.59 -8.07 -16.60
C LEU A 43 -10.05 -7.90 -16.17
N GLY A 44 -10.86 -7.17 -16.96
CA GLY A 44 -12.31 -7.06 -16.78
C GLY A 44 -13.02 -8.43 -16.88
N GLU A 45 -12.69 -9.21 -17.90
CA GLU A 45 -13.20 -10.59 -18.06
C GLU A 45 -12.76 -11.49 -16.89
N ILE A 46 -11.50 -11.40 -16.45
CA ILE A 46 -11.04 -12.15 -15.27
C ILE A 46 -11.87 -11.78 -14.03
N LEU A 47 -12.12 -10.49 -13.79
CA LEU A 47 -12.93 -10.04 -12.65
C LEU A 47 -14.38 -10.52 -12.75
N LEU A 48 -14.98 -10.47 -13.94
CA LEU A 48 -16.33 -10.99 -14.20
C LEU A 48 -16.42 -12.49 -13.91
N PHE A 49 -15.50 -13.27 -14.47
CA PHE A 49 -15.56 -14.72 -14.42
C PHE A 49 -14.99 -15.34 -13.14
N ALA A 50 -14.15 -14.62 -12.37
CA ALA A 50 -13.51 -15.14 -11.16
C ALA A 50 -14.49 -15.58 -10.06
N ALA A 51 -15.70 -15.01 -10.01
CA ALA A 51 -16.68 -15.33 -8.99
C ALA A 51 -17.18 -16.78 -9.06
N ALA A 52 -17.38 -17.34 -10.26
CA ALA A 52 -17.83 -18.71 -10.46
C ALA A 52 -16.87 -19.79 -9.91
N PRO A 53 -15.57 -19.82 -10.31
CA PRO A 53 -14.63 -20.81 -9.80
C PRO A 53 -14.32 -20.59 -8.31
N VAL A 54 -14.31 -19.34 -7.82
CA VAL A 54 -14.13 -19.04 -6.39
C VAL A 54 -15.32 -19.56 -5.57
N ALA A 55 -16.56 -19.35 -6.01
CA ALA A 55 -17.73 -19.90 -5.35
C ALA A 55 -17.70 -21.44 -5.32
N GLY A 56 -17.41 -22.07 -6.46
CA GLY A 56 -17.23 -23.53 -6.55
C GLY A 56 -16.16 -24.06 -5.60
N TYR A 57 -15.02 -23.37 -5.51
CA TYR A 57 -13.93 -23.71 -4.61
C TYR A 57 -14.30 -23.57 -3.12
N ILE A 58 -14.93 -22.46 -2.74
CA ILE A 58 -15.34 -22.18 -1.35
C ILE A 58 -16.39 -23.20 -0.90
N CYS A 59 -17.39 -23.51 -1.74
CA CYS A 59 -18.44 -24.47 -1.40
C CYS A 59 -17.87 -25.83 -1.00
N ILE A 60 -16.87 -26.36 -1.73
CA ILE A 60 -16.31 -27.68 -1.40
C ILE A 60 -15.44 -27.64 -0.15
N ASN A 61 -14.61 -26.61 0.01
CA ASN A 61 -13.71 -26.53 1.16
C ASN A 61 -14.45 -26.19 2.46
N ARG A 62 -15.46 -25.33 2.41
CA ARG A 62 -16.24 -24.92 3.58
C ARG A 62 -17.23 -26.00 4.00
N LEU A 63 -17.87 -26.65 3.04
CA LEU A 63 -18.90 -27.65 3.29
C LEU A 63 -18.35 -29.10 3.36
N LYS A 64 -17.04 -29.28 3.14
CA LYS A 64 -16.31 -30.56 3.24
C LYS A 64 -16.97 -31.70 2.44
N THR A 65 -17.43 -31.42 1.22
CA THR A 65 -18.09 -32.41 0.38
C THR A 65 -17.13 -33.55 0.00
N GLN A 66 -17.46 -34.79 0.39
CA GLN A 66 -16.63 -36.00 0.17
C GLN A 66 -16.86 -36.68 -1.19
N ARG A 67 -18.13 -36.80 -1.63
CA ARG A 67 -18.48 -37.53 -2.87
C ARG A 67 -18.17 -36.72 -4.13
N PHE A 68 -17.57 -37.35 -5.14
CA PHE A 68 -17.10 -36.65 -6.35
C PHE A 68 -18.25 -36.07 -7.19
N GLY A 69 -19.27 -36.87 -7.53
CA GLY A 69 -20.39 -36.40 -8.34
C GLY A 69 -21.18 -35.24 -7.70
N VAL A 70 -21.33 -35.27 -6.37
CA VAL A 70 -22.02 -34.19 -5.64
C VAL A 70 -21.20 -32.89 -5.67
N ALA A 71 -19.88 -32.97 -5.62
CA ALA A 71 -19.01 -31.80 -5.74
C ALA A 71 -19.09 -31.14 -7.13
N LEU A 72 -19.19 -31.93 -8.19
CA LEU A 72 -19.40 -31.38 -9.55
C LEU A 72 -20.76 -30.70 -9.67
N LEU A 73 -21.83 -31.33 -9.18
CA LEU A 73 -23.17 -30.72 -9.16
C LEU A 73 -23.20 -29.44 -8.33
N GLN A 74 -22.48 -29.39 -7.21
CA GLN A 74 -22.34 -28.17 -6.41
C GLN A 74 -21.61 -27.06 -7.15
N GLY A 75 -20.53 -27.40 -7.86
CA GLY A 75 -19.82 -26.45 -8.71
C GLY A 75 -20.71 -25.88 -9.80
N LEU A 76 -21.47 -26.74 -10.48
CA LEU A 76 -22.42 -26.35 -11.52
C LEU A 76 -23.52 -25.43 -10.96
N VAL A 77 -24.17 -25.84 -9.86
CA VAL A 77 -25.21 -25.04 -9.19
C VAL A 77 -24.64 -23.72 -8.69
N ALA A 78 -23.45 -23.72 -8.10
CA ALA A 78 -22.81 -22.49 -7.67
C ALA A 78 -22.57 -21.54 -8.86
N GLY A 79 -22.03 -22.03 -9.98
CA GLY A 79 -21.84 -21.23 -11.19
C GLY A 79 -23.14 -20.62 -11.73
N LEU A 80 -24.19 -21.44 -11.88
CA LEU A 80 -25.50 -20.96 -12.33
C LEU A 80 -26.16 -19.96 -11.37
N VAL A 81 -25.92 -20.08 -10.06
CA VAL A 81 -26.48 -19.13 -9.09
C VAL A 81 -25.70 -17.82 -9.07
N VAL A 82 -24.38 -17.86 -9.27
CA VAL A 82 -23.53 -16.66 -9.34
C VAL A 82 -23.95 -15.74 -10.49
N VAL A 83 -24.38 -16.29 -11.64
CA VAL A 83 -24.77 -15.46 -12.80
C VAL A 83 -26.13 -14.77 -12.64
N LEU A 84 -26.99 -15.22 -11.71
CA LEU A 84 -28.36 -14.71 -11.58
C LEU A 84 -28.45 -13.18 -11.36
N PRO A 85 -27.65 -12.55 -10.46
CA PRO A 85 -27.69 -11.11 -10.29
C PRO A 85 -27.25 -10.35 -11.55
N VAL A 86 -26.28 -10.90 -12.29
CA VAL A 86 -25.78 -10.32 -13.56
C VAL A 86 -26.85 -10.42 -14.65
N TRP A 87 -27.53 -11.57 -14.76
CA TRP A 87 -28.71 -11.69 -15.63
C TRP A 87 -29.82 -10.73 -15.24
N GLY A 88 -30.05 -10.52 -13.93
CA GLY A 88 -30.98 -9.52 -13.43
C GLY A 88 -30.70 -8.13 -14.01
N LEU A 89 -29.42 -7.72 -14.06
CA LEU A 89 -29.03 -6.46 -14.68
C LEU A 89 -29.31 -6.41 -16.20
N LEU A 90 -28.98 -7.48 -16.94
CA LEU A 90 -29.25 -7.56 -18.38
C LEU A 90 -30.75 -7.51 -18.71
N VAL A 91 -31.56 -8.17 -17.88
CA VAL A 91 -33.02 -8.15 -17.99
C VAL A 91 -33.55 -6.75 -17.67
N LEU A 92 -33.09 -6.13 -16.57
CA LEU A 92 -33.47 -4.76 -16.22
C LEU A 92 -33.11 -3.76 -17.32
N ASN A 93 -31.93 -3.88 -17.92
CA ASN A 93 -31.51 -3.03 -19.04
C ASN A 93 -32.41 -3.20 -20.29
N SER A 94 -33.00 -4.38 -20.48
CA SER A 94 -33.90 -4.66 -21.60
C SER A 94 -35.32 -4.08 -21.39
N PHE A 95 -35.73 -3.89 -20.13
CA PHE A 95 -37.04 -3.33 -19.77
C PHE A 95 -37.00 -1.84 -19.43
N TRP A 96 -35.84 -1.32 -19.00
CA TRP A 96 -35.69 0.05 -18.52
C TRP A 96 -34.70 0.83 -19.38
N GLU A 97 -35.21 1.50 -20.42
CA GLU A 97 -34.40 2.26 -21.40
C GLU A 97 -33.53 3.35 -20.74
N SER A 98 -33.99 3.93 -19.62
CA SER A 98 -33.28 4.94 -18.83
C SER A 98 -32.49 4.38 -17.63
N ILE A 99 -32.14 3.09 -17.60
CA ILE A 99 -31.40 2.51 -16.45
C ILE A 99 -30.12 3.28 -16.10
N ARG A 100 -29.49 3.91 -17.10
CA ARG A 100 -28.29 4.75 -16.96
C ARG A 100 -28.51 6.02 -16.13
N GLU A 101 -29.74 6.50 -16.02
CA GLU A 101 -30.07 7.65 -15.15
C GLU A 101 -29.95 7.26 -13.67
N ALA A 102 -30.30 6.01 -13.35
CA ALA A 102 -30.10 5.45 -12.00
C ALA A 102 -28.67 4.91 -11.80
N PHE A 103 -28.09 4.29 -12.82
CA PHE A 103 -26.77 3.68 -12.77
C PHE A 103 -25.88 4.20 -13.90
N ILE A 104 -25.20 5.31 -13.65
CA ILE A 104 -24.39 6.05 -14.63
C ILE A 104 -23.35 5.16 -15.34
N ASN A 105 -22.80 4.16 -14.64
CA ASN A 105 -21.76 3.26 -15.15
C ASN A 105 -22.30 1.99 -15.83
N VAL A 106 -23.62 1.81 -15.93
CA VAL A 106 -24.22 0.77 -16.78
C VAL A 106 -24.22 1.29 -18.21
N SER A 107 -23.05 1.23 -18.84
CA SER A 107 -22.81 1.74 -20.19
C SER A 107 -23.13 0.66 -21.25
N PRO A 108 -23.30 1.05 -22.53
CA PRO A 108 -23.38 0.08 -23.63
C PRO A 108 -22.17 -0.84 -23.73
N ALA A 109 -20.97 -0.35 -23.40
CA ALA A 109 -19.75 -1.16 -23.39
C ALA A 109 -19.79 -2.22 -22.29
N LEU A 110 -20.28 -1.89 -21.10
CA LEU A 110 -20.50 -2.88 -20.04
C LEU A 110 -21.49 -3.95 -20.49
N ILE A 111 -22.60 -3.56 -21.12
CA ILE A 111 -23.60 -4.53 -21.62
C ILE A 111 -22.97 -5.43 -22.68
N GLU A 112 -22.18 -4.89 -23.60
CA GLU A 112 -21.45 -5.66 -24.61
C GLU A 112 -20.49 -6.68 -23.96
N ILE A 113 -19.77 -6.30 -22.91
CA ILE A 113 -18.92 -7.23 -22.15
C ILE A 113 -19.76 -8.33 -21.49
N LEU A 114 -20.86 -7.97 -20.84
CA LEU A 114 -21.75 -8.92 -20.16
C LEU A 114 -22.48 -9.87 -21.14
N THR A 115 -22.71 -9.46 -22.38
CA THR A 115 -23.24 -10.32 -23.46
C THR A 115 -22.15 -11.07 -24.22
N LEU A 116 -20.89 -11.01 -23.78
CA LEU A 116 -19.73 -11.63 -24.42
C LEU A 116 -19.56 -11.20 -25.88
N ARG A 117 -19.80 -9.91 -26.13
CA ARG A 117 -19.71 -9.25 -27.43
C ARG A 117 -20.61 -9.90 -28.50
N GLN A 118 -21.71 -10.51 -28.06
CA GLN A 118 -22.70 -11.12 -28.95
C GLN A 118 -23.80 -10.13 -29.35
N PRO A 119 -24.29 -10.17 -30.60
CA PRO A 119 -25.32 -9.23 -31.08
C PRO A 119 -26.66 -9.35 -30.35
N SER A 120 -27.03 -10.56 -29.93
CA SER A 120 -28.30 -10.82 -29.26
C SER A 120 -28.11 -11.02 -27.75
N ALA A 121 -28.85 -10.25 -26.95
CA ALA A 121 -28.78 -10.31 -25.48
C ALA A 121 -29.10 -11.71 -24.91
N ILE A 122 -30.04 -12.44 -25.52
CA ILE A 122 -30.43 -13.78 -25.07
C ILE A 122 -29.29 -14.78 -25.27
N THR A 123 -28.67 -14.80 -26.46
CA THR A 123 -27.52 -15.69 -26.74
C THR A 123 -26.34 -15.35 -25.84
N GLY A 124 -26.05 -14.06 -25.65
CA GLY A 124 -25.02 -13.61 -24.71
C GLY A 124 -25.28 -14.09 -23.28
N ALA A 125 -26.52 -13.93 -22.79
CA ALA A 125 -26.90 -14.39 -21.46
C ALA A 125 -26.76 -15.92 -21.29
N LEU A 126 -27.18 -16.70 -22.29
CA LEU A 126 -27.04 -18.16 -22.28
C LEU A 126 -25.57 -18.60 -22.28
N LEU A 127 -24.73 -17.98 -23.11
CA LEU A 127 -23.29 -18.27 -23.14
C LEU A 127 -22.60 -17.87 -21.83
N LEU A 128 -22.98 -16.74 -21.25
CA LEU A 128 -22.49 -16.31 -19.94
C LEU A 128 -22.85 -17.35 -18.87
N GLY A 129 -24.11 -17.79 -18.82
CA GLY A 129 -24.55 -18.82 -17.87
C GLY A 129 -23.84 -20.16 -18.06
N GLY A 130 -23.66 -20.60 -19.30
CA GLY A 130 -22.88 -21.80 -19.62
C GLY A 130 -21.42 -21.69 -19.17
N SER A 131 -20.80 -20.53 -19.41
CA SER A 131 -19.42 -20.26 -19.01
C SER A 131 -19.27 -20.25 -17.49
N PHE A 132 -20.17 -19.59 -16.75
CA PHE A 132 -20.18 -19.59 -15.29
C PHE A 132 -20.42 -20.98 -14.71
N ALA A 133 -21.33 -21.78 -15.29
CA ALA A 133 -21.56 -23.16 -14.88
C ALA A 133 -20.29 -24.01 -15.04
N LEU A 134 -19.62 -23.91 -16.18
CA LEU A 134 -18.39 -24.65 -16.48
C LEU A 134 -17.25 -24.22 -15.56
N LEU A 135 -17.06 -22.91 -15.35
CA LEU A 135 -16.05 -22.39 -14.44
C LEU A 135 -16.33 -22.75 -12.97
N GLY A 136 -17.59 -22.81 -12.56
CA GLY A 136 -17.98 -23.30 -11.24
C GLY A 136 -17.58 -24.77 -11.02
N VAL A 137 -17.74 -25.61 -12.05
CA VAL A 137 -17.26 -27.00 -12.07
C VAL A 137 -15.72 -27.07 -12.02
N ILE A 138 -15.01 -26.20 -12.76
CA ILE A 138 -13.54 -26.11 -12.71
C ILE A 138 -13.07 -25.74 -11.31
N GLY A 139 -13.69 -24.74 -10.67
CA GLY A 139 -13.37 -24.36 -9.29
C GLY A 139 -13.60 -25.50 -8.29
N ALA A 140 -14.63 -26.31 -8.53
CA ALA A 140 -14.93 -27.49 -7.74
C ALA A 140 -13.90 -28.62 -7.91
N LEU A 141 -13.49 -28.90 -9.15
CA LEU A 141 -12.40 -29.82 -9.45
C LEU A 141 -11.09 -29.36 -8.84
N PHE A 142 -10.80 -28.06 -8.91
CA PHE A 142 -9.61 -27.47 -8.34
C PHE A 142 -9.54 -27.67 -6.82
N ALA A 143 -10.65 -27.48 -6.11
CA ALA A 143 -10.75 -27.69 -4.66
C ALA A 143 -10.44 -29.13 -4.21
N ARG A 144 -10.51 -30.12 -5.11
CA ARG A 144 -10.18 -31.52 -4.82
C ARG A 144 -8.70 -31.86 -4.96
N LEU A 145 -7.93 -31.04 -5.67
CA LEU A 145 -6.50 -31.29 -5.86
C LEU A 145 -5.75 -31.29 -4.51
N PRO A 146 -4.64 -32.03 -4.39
CA PRO A 146 -3.78 -31.97 -3.20
C PRO A 146 -3.40 -30.52 -2.89
N LYS A 147 -3.42 -30.12 -1.61
CA LYS A 147 -3.12 -28.73 -1.18
C LYS A 147 -1.78 -28.21 -1.70
N LEU A 148 -0.80 -29.10 -1.89
CA LEU A 148 0.51 -28.76 -2.43
C LEU A 148 0.42 -28.36 -3.92
N LEU A 149 -0.36 -29.08 -4.72
CA LEU A 149 -0.60 -28.77 -6.11
C LEU A 149 -1.48 -27.52 -6.27
N GLN A 150 -2.56 -27.39 -5.50
CA GLN A 150 -3.43 -26.19 -5.51
C GLN A 150 -2.63 -24.92 -5.31
N ARG A 151 -1.80 -24.88 -4.25
CA ARG A 151 -1.03 -23.68 -3.95
C ARG A 151 0.03 -23.40 -5.03
N SER A 152 0.58 -24.43 -5.66
CA SER A 152 1.58 -24.26 -6.73
C SER A 152 0.92 -23.72 -8.01
N LEU A 153 -0.25 -24.24 -8.39
CA LEU A 153 -1.04 -23.75 -9.52
C LEU A 153 -1.56 -22.34 -9.27
N LEU A 154 -2.11 -22.04 -8.08
CA LEU A 154 -2.53 -20.68 -7.72
C LEU A 154 -1.36 -19.69 -7.76
N THR A 155 -0.16 -20.12 -7.34
CA THR A 155 1.04 -19.28 -7.43
C THR A 155 1.37 -19.03 -8.90
N GLY A 156 1.36 -20.06 -9.76
CA GLY A 156 1.56 -19.91 -11.20
C GLY A 156 0.54 -18.96 -11.86
N ILE A 157 -0.76 -19.14 -11.61
CA ILE A 157 -1.83 -18.27 -12.13
C ILE A 157 -1.60 -16.84 -11.64
N GLY A 158 -1.31 -16.66 -10.35
CA GLY A 158 -1.04 -15.35 -9.77
C GLY A 158 0.14 -14.64 -10.41
N TRP A 159 1.21 -15.36 -10.75
CA TRP A 159 2.35 -14.78 -11.48
C TRP A 159 2.03 -14.43 -12.92
N VAL A 160 1.27 -15.24 -13.66
CA VAL A 160 0.84 -14.89 -15.02
C VAL A 160 -0.03 -13.64 -15.01
N ILE A 161 -1.02 -13.57 -14.11
CA ILE A 161 -1.87 -12.40 -13.95
C ILE A 161 -1.00 -11.20 -13.57
N GLY A 162 -0.11 -11.32 -12.58
CA GLY A 162 0.76 -10.24 -12.13
C GLY A 162 1.70 -9.72 -13.22
N ILE A 163 2.35 -10.60 -13.99
CA ILE A 163 3.24 -10.22 -15.09
C ILE A 163 2.44 -9.63 -16.26
N GLY A 164 1.27 -10.17 -16.59
CA GLY A 164 0.40 -9.62 -17.63
C GLY A 164 -0.10 -8.23 -17.27
N LEU A 165 -0.52 -8.05 -16.02
CA LEU A 165 -0.97 -6.80 -15.45
C LEU A 165 0.16 -5.75 -15.41
N LEU A 166 1.39 -6.15 -15.07
CA LEU A 166 2.58 -5.28 -15.11
C LEU A 166 3.29 -5.27 -16.47
N SER A 167 2.69 -5.79 -17.55
CA SER A 167 3.38 -5.99 -18.83
C SER A 167 3.96 -4.70 -19.42
N GLU A 168 3.21 -3.61 -19.43
CA GLU A 168 3.68 -2.31 -19.92
C GLU A 168 4.93 -1.84 -19.16
N ILE A 169 4.87 -1.90 -17.82
CA ILE A 169 5.97 -1.54 -16.92
C ILE A 169 7.18 -2.43 -17.17
N LEU A 170 6.98 -3.74 -17.29
CA LEU A 170 8.05 -4.70 -17.54
C LEU A 170 8.68 -4.47 -18.93
N VAL A 171 7.88 -4.14 -19.94
CA VAL A 171 8.39 -3.82 -21.28
C VAL A 171 9.26 -2.56 -21.22
N ASP A 172 8.86 -1.52 -20.49
CA ASP A 172 9.65 -0.30 -20.34
C ASP A 172 11.00 -0.55 -19.64
N ILE A 173 11.03 -1.43 -18.65
CA ILE A 173 12.26 -1.84 -17.95
C ILE A 173 13.15 -2.72 -18.85
N LEU A 174 12.56 -3.71 -19.52
CA LEU A 174 13.30 -4.76 -20.22
C LEU A 174 13.75 -4.35 -21.63
N ARG A 175 12.98 -3.51 -22.33
CA ARG A 175 13.24 -3.14 -23.73
C ARG A 175 14.60 -2.46 -23.92
N PRO A 176 15.06 -1.52 -23.06
CA PRO A 176 16.39 -0.94 -23.19
C PRO A 176 17.54 -1.93 -22.95
N ARG A 177 17.28 -3.04 -22.24
CA ARG A 177 18.31 -3.98 -21.78
C ARG A 177 18.45 -5.21 -22.67
N ILE A 178 17.33 -5.78 -23.09
CA ILE A 178 17.26 -7.06 -23.80
C ILE A 178 16.89 -6.84 -25.29
N GLY A 179 16.42 -5.64 -25.65
CA GLY A 179 16.08 -5.25 -27.01
C GLY A 179 14.66 -5.62 -27.42
N ARG A 180 14.18 -4.96 -28.48
CA ARG A 180 12.82 -5.11 -29.02
C ARG A 180 12.41 -6.56 -29.40
N PRO A 181 13.25 -7.39 -30.07
CA PRO A 181 12.78 -8.69 -30.57
C PRO A 181 12.45 -9.66 -29.43
N LEU A 182 13.26 -9.70 -28.37
CA LEU A 182 13.03 -10.57 -27.22
C LEU A 182 11.85 -10.08 -26.38
N THR A 183 11.71 -8.76 -26.18
CA THR A 183 10.53 -8.23 -25.48
C THR A 183 9.23 -8.46 -26.25
N GLY A 184 9.25 -8.31 -27.58
CA GLY A 184 8.08 -8.50 -28.43
C GLY A 184 7.68 -9.97 -28.59
N ALA A 185 8.59 -10.92 -28.36
CA ALA A 185 8.26 -12.34 -28.32
C ALA A 185 7.48 -12.73 -27.05
N VAL A 186 7.71 -12.02 -25.94
CA VAL A 186 7.09 -12.30 -24.63
C VAL A 186 5.81 -11.48 -24.43
N PHE A 187 5.85 -10.20 -24.79
CA PHE A 187 4.80 -9.23 -24.53
C PHE A 187 4.21 -8.70 -25.83
N GLY A 188 2.88 -8.63 -25.88
CA GLY A 188 2.13 -8.02 -26.99
C GLY A 188 2.05 -6.49 -26.85
N ALA A 189 1.13 -5.87 -27.60
CA ALA A 189 0.85 -4.43 -27.46
C ALA A 189 0.34 -4.07 -26.06
N LYS A 190 -0.49 -4.96 -25.49
CA LYS A 190 -0.96 -4.94 -24.10
C LYS A 190 -1.00 -6.40 -23.63
N GLY A 191 -0.39 -6.73 -22.49
CA GLY A 191 -0.40 -8.08 -21.93
C GLY A 191 0.65 -9.06 -22.48
N LEU A 192 0.62 -10.28 -21.96
CA LEU A 192 1.49 -11.39 -22.35
C LEU A 192 0.96 -12.12 -23.58
N HIS A 193 1.84 -12.61 -24.45
CA HIS A 193 1.41 -13.60 -25.43
C HIS A 193 1.03 -14.93 -24.74
N LEU A 194 0.12 -15.70 -25.34
CA LEU A 194 -0.38 -16.94 -24.77
C LEU A 194 0.73 -17.98 -24.52
N THR A 195 1.62 -18.18 -25.49
CA THR A 195 2.68 -19.20 -25.39
C THR A 195 3.67 -18.88 -24.27
N PRO A 196 4.23 -17.66 -24.17
CA PRO A 196 5.03 -17.25 -23.01
C PRO A 196 4.28 -17.36 -21.69
N ALA A 197 3.00 -16.99 -21.64
CA ALA A 197 2.18 -17.09 -20.42
C ALA A 197 2.09 -18.54 -19.92
N LEU A 198 1.85 -19.51 -20.80
CA LEU A 198 1.81 -20.94 -20.44
C LEU A 198 3.17 -21.47 -19.98
N VAL A 199 4.27 -21.03 -20.62
CA VAL A 199 5.63 -21.40 -20.22
C VAL A 199 5.95 -20.85 -18.83
N ILE A 200 5.65 -19.57 -18.57
CA ILE A 200 5.83 -18.94 -17.26
C ILE A 200 5.00 -19.66 -16.20
N PHE A 201 3.73 -19.94 -16.50
CA PHE A 201 2.83 -20.68 -15.62
C PHE A 201 3.41 -22.04 -15.22
N ALA A 202 3.79 -22.86 -16.21
CA ALA A 202 4.31 -24.20 -15.97
C ALA A 202 5.62 -24.14 -15.18
N THR A 203 6.54 -23.24 -15.56
CA THR A 203 7.84 -23.07 -14.90
C THR A 203 7.67 -22.69 -13.42
N ILE A 204 6.83 -21.69 -13.14
CA ILE A 204 6.60 -21.20 -11.77
C ILE A 204 5.86 -22.25 -10.94
N ALA A 205 4.85 -22.93 -11.51
CA ALA A 205 4.12 -23.98 -10.81
C ALA A 205 5.04 -25.15 -10.45
N ILE A 206 5.91 -25.59 -11.37
CA ILE A 206 6.89 -26.66 -11.13
C ILE A 206 7.92 -26.24 -10.08
N LEU A 207 8.54 -25.07 -10.22
CA LEU A 207 9.51 -24.56 -9.24
C LEU A 207 8.89 -24.44 -7.85
N THR A 208 7.67 -23.92 -7.75
CA THR A 208 6.96 -23.76 -6.48
C THR A 208 6.60 -25.12 -5.85
N PHE A 209 6.20 -26.09 -6.68
CA PHE A 209 5.89 -27.45 -6.24
C PHE A 209 7.12 -28.11 -5.58
N PHE A 210 8.26 -28.12 -6.29
CA PHE A 210 9.51 -28.70 -5.79
C PHE A 210 10.08 -27.94 -4.59
N TRP A 211 10.05 -26.60 -4.61
CA TRP A 211 10.52 -25.79 -3.49
C TRP A 211 9.73 -26.06 -2.21
N ARG A 212 8.41 -26.26 -2.31
CA ARG A 212 7.57 -26.56 -1.15
C ARG A 212 7.71 -27.99 -0.67
N GLN A 213 7.98 -28.93 -1.58
CA GLN A 213 8.18 -30.33 -1.22
C GLN A 213 9.53 -30.55 -0.50
N TRP A 214 10.60 -29.87 -0.91
CA TRP A 214 11.96 -30.13 -0.42
C TRP A 214 12.71 -28.91 0.15
N GLY A 215 12.50 -27.72 -0.41
CA GLY A 215 13.27 -26.53 -0.04
C GLY A 215 12.99 -26.01 1.37
N GLY A 216 11.72 -26.07 1.81
CA GLY A 216 11.31 -25.56 3.13
C GLY A 216 11.94 -26.31 4.31
N THR A 217 12.02 -27.64 4.22
CA THR A 217 12.63 -28.49 5.26
C THR A 217 14.15 -28.34 5.31
N GLN A 218 14.80 -28.14 4.15
CA GLN A 218 16.24 -27.89 4.09
C GLN A 218 16.62 -26.50 4.63
N TYR A 219 15.88 -25.45 4.27
CA TYR A 219 16.14 -24.10 4.79
C TYR A 219 16.05 -24.05 6.33
N GLN A 220 15.08 -24.74 6.92
CA GLN A 220 14.95 -24.82 8.37
C GLN A 220 16.10 -25.60 9.03
N ARG A 221 16.56 -26.71 8.44
CA ARG A 221 17.73 -27.48 8.93
C ARG A 221 19.02 -26.68 8.89
N VAL A 222 19.27 -25.94 7.81
CA VAL A 222 20.48 -25.10 7.69
C VAL A 222 20.43 -23.96 8.70
N ARG A 223 19.28 -23.32 8.89
CA ARG A 223 19.15 -22.22 9.85
C ARG A 223 19.23 -22.70 11.32
N SER A 224 18.76 -23.90 11.63
CA SER A 224 18.81 -24.45 13.00
C SER A 224 20.21 -24.95 13.40
N THR A 225 21.09 -25.19 12.43
CA THR A 225 22.49 -25.61 12.66
C THR A 225 23.45 -24.42 12.77
N MET A 226 23.00 -23.19 12.47
CA MET A 226 23.81 -21.98 12.56
C MET A 226 23.95 -21.47 14.01
N SER A 227 25.17 -21.13 14.40
CA SER A 227 25.47 -20.48 15.69
C SER A 227 24.92 -19.04 15.76
N SER A 228 24.72 -18.52 16.98
CA SER A 228 24.25 -17.13 17.21
C SER A 228 25.19 -16.06 16.64
N GLY A 229 26.48 -16.38 16.45
CA GLY A 229 27.44 -15.52 15.75
C GLY A 229 27.17 -15.46 14.24
N GLN A 230 26.94 -16.62 13.61
CA GLN A 230 26.63 -16.73 12.18
C GLN A 230 25.30 -16.05 11.82
N LEU A 231 24.29 -16.14 12.68
CA LEU A 231 23.01 -15.46 12.47
C LEU A 231 23.14 -13.93 12.46
N ARG A 232 23.99 -13.36 13.34
CA ARG A 232 24.28 -11.92 13.34
C ARG A 232 25.02 -11.47 12.09
N TRP A 233 25.99 -12.26 11.62
CA TRP A 233 26.69 -12.00 10.36
C TRP A 233 25.77 -12.11 9.15
N ALA A 234 24.94 -13.16 9.08
CA ALA A 234 23.95 -13.33 8.01
C ALA A 234 22.97 -12.15 7.97
N TYR A 235 22.49 -11.69 9.12
CA TYR A 235 21.64 -10.50 9.21
C TYR A 235 22.35 -9.23 8.71
N ARG A 236 23.62 -9.02 9.10
CA ARG A 236 24.42 -7.89 8.60
C ARG A 236 24.60 -7.94 7.08
N ILE A 237 24.93 -9.10 6.53
CA ILE A 237 25.08 -9.31 5.09
C ILE A 237 23.74 -9.03 4.37
N GLN A 238 22.62 -9.49 4.92
CA GLN A 238 21.29 -9.21 4.36
C GLN A 238 20.94 -7.73 4.38
N VAL A 239 21.25 -7.01 5.47
CA VAL A 239 21.04 -5.56 5.55
C VAL A 239 21.92 -4.83 4.54
N ILE A 240 23.21 -5.18 4.45
CA ILE A 240 24.13 -4.58 3.47
C ILE A 240 23.64 -4.83 2.05
N LEU A 241 23.26 -6.07 1.72
CA LEU A 241 22.72 -6.41 0.41
C LEU A 241 21.42 -5.64 0.12
N GLY A 242 20.54 -5.50 1.11
CA GLY A 242 19.32 -4.71 1.00
C GLY A 242 19.59 -3.23 0.72
N VAL A 243 20.57 -2.63 1.39
CA VAL A 243 21.00 -1.24 1.14
C VAL A 243 21.61 -1.09 -0.25
N ILE A 244 22.43 -2.05 -0.70
CA ILE A 244 23.00 -2.05 -2.05
C ILE A 244 21.87 -2.12 -3.09
N ILE A 245 20.89 -3.00 -2.91
CA ILE A 245 19.73 -3.10 -3.81
C ILE A 245 18.96 -1.77 -3.84
N LEU A 246 18.70 -1.17 -2.68
CA LEU A 246 18.01 0.11 -2.56
C LEU A 246 18.73 1.21 -3.34
N LEU A 247 20.06 1.32 -3.19
CA LEU A 247 20.86 2.33 -3.88
C LEU A 247 20.95 2.11 -5.39
N ILE A 248 20.87 0.87 -5.86
CA ILE A 248 21.00 0.56 -7.28
C ILE A 248 19.65 0.61 -8.00
N LEU A 249 18.54 0.48 -7.26
CA LEU A 249 17.19 0.32 -7.78
C LEU A 249 16.79 1.35 -8.87
N PRO A 250 16.99 2.68 -8.70
CA PRO A 250 16.54 3.67 -9.69
C PRO A 250 17.16 3.48 -11.08
N SER A 251 18.41 3.01 -11.13
CA SER A 251 19.13 2.79 -12.39
C SER A 251 18.54 1.65 -13.23
N PHE A 252 17.73 0.77 -12.62
CA PHE A 252 17.08 -0.36 -13.30
C PHE A 252 15.61 -0.11 -13.62
N VAL A 253 14.98 0.80 -12.89
CA VAL A 253 13.53 0.92 -12.81
C VAL A 253 13.01 2.06 -13.71
N GLY A 254 13.89 2.98 -14.16
CA GLY A 254 13.55 4.01 -15.13
C GLY A 254 12.78 5.19 -14.51
N VAL A 255 12.48 6.21 -15.31
CA VAL A 255 11.96 7.49 -14.81
C VAL A 255 10.56 7.36 -14.22
N TYR A 256 9.63 6.71 -14.92
CA TYR A 256 8.24 6.56 -14.50
C TYR A 256 8.12 5.83 -13.16
N LEU A 257 8.76 4.68 -13.02
CA LEU A 257 8.70 3.94 -11.76
C LEU A 257 9.50 4.60 -10.65
N SER A 258 10.60 5.31 -10.96
CA SER A 258 11.28 6.14 -9.96
C SER A 258 10.34 7.21 -9.41
N GLU A 259 9.49 7.81 -10.25
CA GLU A 259 8.48 8.77 -9.81
C GLU A 259 7.42 8.12 -8.90
N ILE A 260 6.95 6.92 -9.25
CA ILE A 260 6.04 6.15 -8.38
C ILE A 260 6.70 5.85 -7.04
N ILE A 261 7.95 5.39 -7.05
CA ILE A 261 8.66 5.07 -5.81
C ILE A 261 8.94 6.31 -4.99
N ASN A 262 9.17 7.46 -5.61
CA ASN A 262 9.27 8.74 -4.91
C ASN A 262 7.96 9.08 -4.20
N ASN A 263 6.82 8.88 -4.87
CA ASN A 263 5.50 9.06 -4.25
C ASN A 263 5.31 8.09 -3.08
N ILE A 264 5.64 6.81 -3.25
CA ILE A 264 5.60 5.81 -2.16
C ILE A 264 6.52 6.25 -1.00
N GLY A 265 7.74 6.69 -1.30
CA GLY A 265 8.73 7.14 -0.32
C GLY A 265 8.25 8.35 0.48
N LEU A 266 7.59 9.31 -0.17
CA LEU A 266 6.97 10.45 0.49
C LEU A 266 5.87 9.98 1.48
N TYR A 267 5.00 9.06 1.08
CA TYR A 267 4.00 8.49 1.97
C TYR A 267 4.59 7.61 3.08
N ILE A 268 5.71 6.91 2.85
CA ILE A 268 6.47 6.21 3.90
C ILE A 268 7.00 7.22 4.90
N LEU A 269 7.61 8.33 4.44
CA LEU A 269 8.14 9.37 5.29
C LEU A 269 7.04 10.01 6.17
N MET A 270 5.90 10.33 5.56
CA MET A 270 4.72 10.81 6.27
C MET A 270 4.17 9.77 7.24
N GLY A 271 4.08 8.51 6.83
CA GLY A 271 3.58 7.41 7.65
C GLY A 271 4.47 7.12 8.85
N LEU A 272 5.80 7.13 8.69
CA LEU A 272 6.77 6.99 9.77
C LEU A 272 6.59 8.09 10.83
N GLY A 273 6.31 9.30 10.37
CA GLY A 273 6.01 10.45 11.20
C GLY A 273 4.71 10.34 11.99
N LEU A 274 3.60 10.16 11.27
CA LEU A 274 2.29 10.04 11.87
C LEU A 274 2.18 8.81 12.79
N ASN A 275 2.94 7.75 12.51
CA ASN A 275 3.02 6.56 13.38
C ASN A 275 3.69 6.84 14.74
N ILE A 276 4.42 7.95 14.92
CA ILE A 276 4.86 8.39 16.24
C ILE A 276 3.65 8.81 17.08
N ALA A 277 2.77 9.66 16.54
CA ALA A 277 1.57 10.13 17.23
C ALA A 277 0.52 9.03 17.38
N ILE A 278 0.12 8.39 16.28
CA ILE A 278 -0.94 7.38 16.28
C ILE A 278 -0.44 6.05 16.81
N GLY A 279 0.69 5.57 16.27
CA GLY A 279 1.20 4.23 16.53
C GLY A 279 1.77 4.04 17.93
N LEU A 280 2.57 5.01 18.42
CA LEU A 280 3.18 4.93 19.74
C LEU A 280 2.33 5.61 20.82
N ALA A 281 1.82 6.81 20.56
CA ALA A 281 1.12 7.62 21.57
C ALA A 281 -0.40 7.45 21.60
N GLY A 282 -1.02 6.82 20.58
CA GLY A 282 -2.48 6.64 20.53
C GLY A 282 -3.27 7.89 20.14
N LEU A 283 -2.61 8.91 19.62
CA LEU A 283 -3.22 10.22 19.35
C LEU A 283 -3.62 10.28 17.88
N LEU A 284 -4.92 10.18 17.59
CA LEU A 284 -5.41 10.23 16.21
C LEU A 284 -5.36 11.66 15.65
N ASP A 285 -4.38 11.91 14.76
CA ASP A 285 -4.16 13.20 14.10
C ASP A 285 -4.62 13.16 12.64
N LEU A 286 -5.83 13.64 12.38
CA LEU A 286 -6.37 13.83 11.02
C LEU A 286 -5.90 15.15 10.38
N GLY A 287 -5.37 16.06 11.19
CA GLY A 287 -4.81 17.34 10.79
C GLY A 287 -3.36 17.28 10.33
N TYR A 288 -2.78 16.08 10.19
CA TYR A 288 -1.37 15.88 9.85
C TYR A 288 -0.92 16.65 8.59
N VAL A 289 -1.81 16.80 7.61
CA VAL A 289 -1.61 17.60 6.39
C VAL A 289 -1.20 19.05 6.68
N THR A 290 -1.57 19.64 7.82
CA THR A 290 -1.14 20.98 8.21
C THR A 290 0.38 21.09 8.28
N ASN A 291 1.03 20.15 8.98
CA ASN A 291 2.47 20.19 9.17
C ASN A 291 3.20 19.96 7.84
N PHE A 292 2.62 19.12 6.98
CA PHE A 292 3.05 18.90 5.61
C PHE A 292 2.93 20.17 4.75
N ALA A 293 1.80 20.88 4.82
CA ALA A 293 1.59 22.14 4.13
C ALA A 293 2.56 23.22 4.60
N VAL A 294 2.71 23.42 5.92
CA VAL A 294 3.61 24.42 6.49
C VAL A 294 5.05 24.18 6.03
N GLY A 295 5.55 22.95 6.09
CA GLY A 295 6.91 22.64 5.61
C GLY A 295 7.12 22.95 4.12
N ALA A 296 6.11 22.65 3.30
CA ALA A 296 6.13 22.92 1.87
C ALA A 296 6.10 24.43 1.57
N TYR A 297 5.19 25.18 2.20
CA TYR A 297 5.09 26.63 2.02
C TYR A 297 6.32 27.37 2.52
N VAL A 298 6.87 26.99 3.68
CA VAL A 298 8.11 27.60 4.19
C VAL A 298 9.29 27.32 3.26
N MET A 299 9.39 26.09 2.72
CA MET A 299 10.40 25.76 1.71
C MET A 299 10.23 26.62 0.45
N ALA A 300 9.00 26.74 -0.05
CA ALA A 300 8.69 27.52 -1.25
C ALA A 300 8.98 29.02 -1.07
N ILE A 301 8.63 29.61 0.07
CA ILE A 301 8.89 31.02 0.39
C ILE A 301 10.40 31.27 0.50
N LEU A 302 11.16 30.37 1.13
CA LEU A 302 12.60 30.54 1.33
C LEU A 302 13.43 30.37 0.05
N THR A 303 13.02 29.46 -0.83
CA THR A 303 13.85 29.03 -1.97
C THR A 303 13.36 29.50 -3.33
N SER A 304 12.07 29.83 -3.51
CA SER A 304 11.57 30.18 -4.83
C SER A 304 12.20 31.47 -5.35
N SER A 305 12.47 31.50 -6.65
CA SER A 305 12.88 32.72 -7.36
C SER A 305 11.67 33.47 -7.94
N SER A 306 10.48 33.22 -7.39
CA SER A 306 9.26 33.98 -7.72
C SER A 306 9.24 35.32 -6.98
N PRO A 307 8.38 36.28 -7.35
CA PRO A 307 8.23 37.55 -6.62
C PRO A 307 7.84 37.39 -5.14
N LEU A 308 7.26 36.23 -4.80
CA LEU A 308 6.88 35.87 -3.43
C LEU A 308 8.03 35.24 -2.64
N GLY A 309 9.10 34.83 -3.32
CA GLY A 309 10.29 34.26 -2.70
C GLY A 309 11.07 35.31 -1.93
N ILE A 310 11.74 34.90 -0.85
CA ILE A 310 12.58 35.78 -0.02
C ILE A 310 13.71 36.42 -0.83
N GLU A 311 14.19 35.73 -1.87
CA GLU A 311 15.20 36.25 -2.80
C GLU A 311 14.78 37.57 -3.46
N GLN A 312 13.56 37.63 -4.01
CA GLN A 312 13.05 38.83 -4.68
C GLN A 312 12.34 39.80 -3.73
N SER A 313 11.68 39.29 -2.68
CA SER A 313 10.88 40.12 -1.77
C SER A 313 11.70 40.83 -0.68
N ALA A 314 12.79 40.22 -0.19
CA ALA A 314 13.63 40.78 0.87
C ALA A 314 15.02 41.23 0.38
N GLY A 315 15.38 40.96 -0.88
CA GLY A 315 16.70 41.28 -1.43
C GLY A 315 17.85 40.52 -0.76
N VAL A 316 17.54 39.46 0.00
CA VAL A 316 18.52 38.59 0.65
C VAL A 316 18.90 37.52 -0.37
N GLY A 317 20.21 37.23 -0.52
CA GLY A 317 20.67 36.19 -1.45
C GLY A 317 19.91 34.87 -1.24
N GLY A 318 19.51 34.21 -2.33
CA GLY A 318 18.64 33.04 -2.30
C GLY A 318 19.10 31.97 -1.30
N VAL A 319 18.15 31.46 -0.49
CA VAL A 319 18.43 30.41 0.49
C VAL A 319 18.51 29.07 -0.24
N THR A 320 19.60 28.32 -0.04
CA THR A 320 19.72 26.99 -0.63
C THR A 320 18.73 26.01 0.00
N PHE A 321 18.34 24.98 -0.75
CA PHE A 321 17.47 23.90 -0.26
C PHE A 321 17.90 23.36 1.11
N TRP A 322 19.20 23.11 1.30
CA TRP A 322 19.75 22.53 2.53
C TRP A 322 19.70 23.47 3.73
N MET A 323 19.74 24.78 3.51
CA MET A 323 19.55 25.78 4.57
C MET A 323 18.06 25.98 4.90
N ALA A 324 17.20 25.94 3.88
CA ALA A 324 15.76 26.04 4.05
C ALA A 324 15.17 24.80 4.75
N LEU A 325 15.73 23.61 4.53
CA LEU A 325 15.19 22.34 5.04
C LEU A 325 15.05 22.31 6.58
N PRO A 326 16.07 22.62 7.40
CA PRO A 326 15.91 22.70 8.86
C PRO A 326 14.90 23.77 9.30
N ILE A 327 14.82 24.89 8.58
CA ILE A 327 13.89 25.99 8.90
C ILE A 327 12.45 25.54 8.63
N SER A 328 12.19 24.85 7.52
CA SER A 328 10.89 24.25 7.22
C SER A 328 10.48 23.22 8.26
N VAL A 329 11.40 22.36 8.69
CA VAL A 329 11.15 21.37 9.76
C VAL A 329 10.86 22.08 11.09
N ALA A 330 11.64 23.09 11.46
CA ALA A 330 11.43 23.86 12.68
C ALA A 330 10.10 24.62 12.67
N ALA A 331 9.71 25.21 11.53
CA ALA A 331 8.43 25.87 11.38
C ALA A 331 7.26 24.88 11.53
N ALA A 332 7.36 23.69 10.94
CA ALA A 332 6.38 22.64 11.13
C ALA A 332 6.33 22.15 12.58
N MET A 333 7.47 22.00 13.26
CA MET A 333 7.54 21.66 14.69
C MET A 333 6.85 22.72 15.56
N LEU A 334 7.05 24.01 15.26
CA LEU A 334 6.38 25.12 15.94
C LEU A 334 4.88 25.07 15.71
N THR A 335 4.42 24.83 14.47
CA THR A 335 3.00 24.65 14.19
C THR A 335 2.43 23.45 14.95
N GLY A 336 3.09 22.30 14.91
CA GLY A 336 2.69 21.11 15.66
C GLY A 336 2.62 21.34 17.17
N PHE A 337 3.57 22.09 17.72
CA PHE A 337 3.55 22.51 19.13
C PHE A 337 2.35 23.40 19.44
N VAL A 338 2.08 24.42 18.62
CA VAL A 338 0.93 25.34 18.79
C VAL A 338 -0.39 24.58 18.67
N LEU A 339 -0.51 23.68 17.70
CA LEU A 339 -1.69 22.84 17.51
C LEU A 339 -1.89 21.83 18.64
N ALA A 340 -0.81 21.39 19.28
CA ALA A 340 -0.91 20.49 20.43
C ALA A 340 -1.58 21.18 21.63
N LEU A 341 -1.41 22.49 21.84
CA LEU A 341 -1.92 23.25 23.00
C LEU A 341 -3.44 23.10 23.23
N PRO A 342 -4.34 23.38 22.25
CA PRO A 342 -5.78 23.18 22.44
C PRO A 342 -6.15 21.70 22.59
N VAL A 343 -5.35 20.84 21.96
CA VAL A 343 -5.51 19.39 21.90
C VAL A 343 -5.19 18.69 23.23
N LEU A 344 -4.40 19.31 24.12
CA LEU A 344 -4.00 18.71 25.42
C LEU A 344 -5.20 18.29 26.28
N ARG A 345 -6.33 18.97 26.13
CA ARG A 345 -7.56 18.73 26.89
C ARG A 345 -8.49 17.70 26.24
N MET A 346 -8.15 17.22 25.05
CA MET A 346 -9.00 16.34 24.25
C MET A 346 -8.49 14.90 24.24
N ARG A 347 -9.41 13.95 24.05
CA ARG A 347 -9.15 12.51 24.04
C ARG A 347 -9.93 11.81 22.94
N GLY A 348 -9.39 10.69 22.47
CA GLY A 348 -10.03 9.81 21.50
C GLY A 348 -10.56 10.56 20.26
N ASP A 349 -11.84 10.42 19.99
CA ASP A 349 -12.47 10.97 18.79
C ASP A 349 -12.55 12.51 18.78
N TYR A 350 -12.61 13.16 19.95
CA TYR A 350 -12.61 14.63 20.02
C TYR A 350 -11.29 15.23 19.53
N LEU A 351 -10.18 14.54 19.82
CA LEU A 351 -8.87 14.89 19.32
C LEU A 351 -8.83 14.81 17.79
N ALA A 352 -9.37 13.72 17.22
CA ALA A 352 -9.47 13.52 15.79
C ALA A 352 -10.22 14.65 15.07
N ILE A 353 -11.41 14.99 15.59
CA ILE A 353 -12.28 16.01 15.00
C ILE A 353 -11.60 17.39 15.03
N THR A 354 -10.92 17.71 16.13
CA THR A 354 -10.27 19.00 16.29
C THR A 354 -9.04 19.14 15.40
N THR A 355 -8.22 18.10 15.28
CA THR A 355 -7.09 18.11 14.34
C THR A 355 -7.55 18.23 12.88
N LEU A 356 -8.65 17.55 12.49
CA LEU A 356 -9.28 17.72 11.19
C LEU A 356 -9.66 19.20 10.96
N GLY A 357 -10.32 19.83 11.94
CA GLY A 357 -10.70 21.24 11.88
C GLY A 357 -9.49 22.15 11.64
N PHE A 358 -8.38 21.93 12.35
CA PHE A 358 -7.15 22.70 12.12
C PHE A 358 -6.56 22.48 10.72
N GLY A 359 -6.59 21.24 10.21
CA GLY A 359 -6.21 20.92 8.83
C GLY A 359 -6.99 21.75 7.80
N GLU A 360 -8.30 21.84 7.99
CA GLU A 360 -9.17 22.59 7.10
C GLU A 360 -8.97 24.11 7.22
N ILE A 361 -8.77 24.63 8.43
CA ILE A 361 -8.48 26.05 8.67
C ILE A 361 -7.22 26.47 7.90
N ILE A 362 -6.15 25.69 7.95
CA ILE A 362 -4.89 26.01 7.26
C ILE A 362 -5.07 25.99 5.74
N ARG A 363 -5.86 25.05 5.21
CA ARG A 363 -6.19 25.01 3.78
C ARG A 363 -6.97 26.24 3.34
N ILE A 364 -7.95 26.68 4.13
CA ILE A 364 -8.75 27.87 3.85
C ILE A 364 -7.86 29.12 3.92
N LEU A 365 -7.00 29.22 4.94
CA LEU A 365 -6.03 30.32 5.07
C LEU A 365 -5.08 30.37 3.87
N ALA A 366 -4.57 29.22 3.43
CA ALA A 366 -3.69 29.13 2.27
C ALA A 366 -4.33 29.64 0.97
N ARG A 367 -5.65 29.53 0.86
CA ARG A 367 -6.44 30.03 -0.28
C ARG A 367 -6.87 31.50 -0.13
N SER A 368 -6.81 32.06 1.07
CA SER A 368 -7.35 33.38 1.39
C SER A 368 -6.62 34.51 0.66
N ASP A 369 -7.38 35.49 0.17
CA ASP A 369 -6.84 36.70 -0.46
C ASP A 369 -6.03 37.55 0.54
N TRP A 370 -6.30 37.42 1.84
CA TRP A 370 -5.55 38.12 2.88
C TRP A 370 -4.08 37.70 2.93
N LEU A 371 -3.79 36.41 2.73
CA LEU A 371 -2.42 35.89 2.71
C LEU A 371 -1.81 35.85 1.31
N LYS A 372 -2.56 36.19 0.27
CA LYS A 372 -2.09 36.21 -1.12
C LYS A 372 -0.75 36.93 -1.33
N PRO A 373 -0.46 38.09 -0.68
CA PRO A 373 0.84 38.76 -0.85
C PRO A 373 2.05 37.97 -0.33
N ILE A 374 1.82 36.98 0.55
CA ILE A 374 2.88 36.21 1.20
C ILE A 374 2.97 34.80 0.61
N ILE A 375 1.82 34.14 0.38
CA ILE A 375 1.77 32.71 0.01
C ILE A 375 1.10 32.45 -1.35
N GLY A 376 0.76 33.50 -2.10
CA GLY A 376 0.19 33.41 -3.46
C GLY A 376 -1.30 33.06 -3.52
N GLY A 377 -1.95 32.78 -2.39
CA GLY A 377 -3.37 32.44 -2.32
C GLY A 377 -3.68 31.22 -3.19
N ALA A 378 -4.79 31.26 -3.93
CA ALA A 378 -5.17 30.17 -4.84
C ALA A 378 -4.15 29.87 -5.95
N GLN A 379 -3.31 30.84 -6.33
CA GLN A 379 -2.28 30.66 -7.37
C GLN A 379 -1.05 29.91 -6.85
N GLY A 380 -0.87 29.85 -5.52
CA GLY A 380 0.26 29.18 -4.91
C GLY A 380 1.61 29.86 -5.18
N ILE A 381 2.70 29.12 -4.94
CA ILE A 381 4.07 29.58 -5.16
C ILE A 381 4.71 28.73 -6.26
N LEU A 382 5.29 29.40 -7.24
CA LEU A 382 5.90 28.79 -8.43
C LEU A 382 7.43 28.94 -8.39
N LEU A 383 8.12 28.32 -9.35
CA LEU A 383 9.57 28.46 -9.55
C LEU A 383 10.39 28.09 -8.31
N ILE A 384 9.98 27.02 -7.64
CA ILE A 384 10.72 26.43 -6.53
C ILE A 384 11.89 25.64 -7.15
N PRO A 385 13.15 26.01 -6.89
CA PRO A 385 14.28 25.27 -7.41
C PRO A 385 14.31 23.87 -6.81
N GLN A 386 14.71 22.91 -7.63
CA GLN A 386 14.94 21.54 -7.18
C GLN A 386 16.13 21.50 -6.21
N ALA A 387 16.20 20.45 -5.39
CA ALA A 387 17.28 20.30 -4.44
C ALA A 387 18.62 20.19 -5.19
N ALA A 388 19.61 20.99 -4.77
CA ALA A 388 20.96 20.94 -5.31
C ALA A 388 21.97 21.16 -4.18
N ILE A 389 23.10 20.46 -4.25
CA ILE A 389 24.28 20.70 -3.42
C ILE A 389 25.20 21.63 -4.22
N THR A 390 25.46 22.82 -3.68
CA THR A 390 26.26 23.87 -4.32
C THR A 390 27.46 24.27 -3.45
N GLY A 391 28.43 24.96 -4.05
CA GLY A 391 29.57 25.57 -3.33
C GLY A 391 30.73 24.61 -3.01
N TRP A 392 31.48 24.90 -1.94
CA TRP A 392 32.67 24.12 -1.58
C TRP A 392 32.33 22.66 -1.24
N PHE A 393 31.14 22.41 -0.69
CA PHE A 393 30.71 21.07 -0.32
C PHE A 393 30.42 20.20 -1.55
N SER A 394 29.87 20.77 -2.64
CA SER A 394 29.70 20.03 -3.91
C SER A 394 31.05 19.65 -4.51
N SER A 395 32.05 20.53 -4.41
CA SER A 395 33.42 20.29 -4.89
C SER A 395 34.13 19.19 -4.08
N LEU A 396 33.89 19.12 -2.77
CA LEU A 396 34.41 18.04 -1.92
C LEU A 396 33.72 16.71 -2.23
N LEU A 397 32.38 16.71 -2.37
CA LEU A 397 31.62 15.51 -2.66
C LEU A 397 31.97 14.95 -4.04
N SER A 398 32.15 15.82 -5.03
CA SER A 398 32.48 15.43 -6.41
C SER A 398 33.86 14.76 -6.52
N PHE A 399 34.83 15.14 -5.69
CA PHE A 399 36.13 14.44 -5.62
C PHE A 399 35.99 12.94 -5.32
N VAL A 400 35.03 12.56 -4.47
CA VAL A 400 34.78 11.15 -4.12
C VAL A 400 33.79 10.51 -5.08
N LEU A 401 32.73 11.23 -5.43
CA LEU A 401 31.58 10.66 -6.14
C LEU A 401 31.77 10.60 -7.65
N VAL A 402 32.46 11.55 -8.27
CA VAL A 402 32.66 11.54 -9.74
C VAL A 402 33.52 10.35 -10.18
N PRO A 403 34.62 9.97 -9.50
CA PRO A 403 35.34 8.74 -9.84
C PRO A 403 34.48 7.48 -9.68
N LEU A 404 33.66 7.43 -8.62
CA LEU A 404 32.73 6.32 -8.37
C LEU A 404 31.65 6.26 -9.46
N GLU A 405 31.06 7.39 -9.83
CA GLU A 405 30.07 7.51 -10.89
C GLU A 405 30.66 7.10 -12.25
N THR A 406 31.89 7.54 -12.55
CA THR A 406 32.61 7.17 -13.77
C THR A 406 32.90 5.66 -13.83
N PHE A 407 33.14 5.03 -12.67
CA PHE A 407 33.29 3.58 -12.58
C PHE A 407 31.94 2.85 -12.77
N LEU A 408 30.89 3.32 -12.09
CA LEU A 408 29.56 2.71 -12.10
C LEU A 408 28.82 2.89 -13.43
N SER A 409 29.06 4.00 -14.13
CA SER A 409 28.49 4.25 -15.45
C SER A 409 28.95 3.23 -16.49
N ARG A 410 30.14 2.62 -16.31
CA ARG A 410 30.60 1.46 -17.12
C ARG A 410 29.68 0.24 -17.00
N PHE A 411 28.96 0.13 -15.88
CA PHE A 411 27.97 -0.92 -15.62
C PHE A 411 26.54 -0.45 -15.89
N GLY A 412 26.35 0.75 -16.47
CA GLY A 412 25.03 1.34 -16.73
C GLY A 412 24.32 1.80 -15.46
N ILE A 413 25.06 2.14 -14.40
CA ILE A 413 24.52 2.65 -13.12
C ILE A 413 24.87 4.13 -13.01
N THR A 414 23.85 4.98 -13.01
CA THR A 414 23.96 6.42 -12.79
C THR A 414 23.37 6.78 -11.42
N LEU A 415 24.25 7.22 -10.51
CA LEU A 415 23.87 7.59 -9.14
C LEU A 415 23.59 9.08 -8.98
N LEU A 416 24.31 9.93 -9.71
CA LEU A 416 24.31 11.38 -9.50
C LEU A 416 24.23 12.08 -10.85
N ALA A 417 23.78 13.33 -10.85
CA ALA A 417 23.96 14.22 -11.98
C ALA A 417 24.69 15.48 -11.52
N VAL A 418 25.78 15.77 -12.21
CA VAL A 418 26.53 17.00 -12.04
C VAL A 418 26.13 17.93 -13.18
N ASN A 419 25.63 19.12 -12.86
CA ASN A 419 25.29 20.11 -13.86
C ASN A 419 26.55 20.75 -14.46
N ASN A 420 26.40 21.56 -15.52
CA ASN A 420 27.52 22.22 -16.20
C ASN A 420 28.36 23.15 -15.29
N GLN A 421 27.84 23.50 -14.11
CA GLN A 421 28.50 24.37 -13.12
C GLN A 421 29.23 23.57 -12.03
N GLY A 422 29.25 22.23 -12.11
CA GLY A 422 29.87 21.35 -11.10
C GLY A 422 29.01 21.11 -9.85
N ASN A 423 27.73 21.50 -9.87
CA ASN A 423 26.81 21.29 -8.76
C ASN A 423 26.10 19.94 -8.90
N ILE A 424 25.90 19.25 -7.78
CA ILE A 424 25.14 17.99 -7.75
C ILE A 424 23.68 18.36 -7.61
N VAL A 425 22.89 18.08 -8.65
CA VAL A 425 21.47 18.43 -8.70
C VAL A 425 20.63 17.17 -8.52
N PHE A 426 19.45 17.32 -7.93
CA PHE A 426 18.42 16.30 -7.83
C PHE A 426 17.21 16.71 -8.68
N ASP A 427 17.40 16.75 -10.00
CA ASP A 427 16.40 17.28 -10.95
C ASP A 427 15.48 16.20 -11.51
N THR A 428 16.02 15.01 -11.75
CA THR A 428 15.26 13.89 -12.30
C THR A 428 14.66 13.01 -11.19
N PRO A 429 13.52 12.34 -11.45
CA PRO A 429 12.93 11.41 -10.49
C PRO A 429 13.90 10.35 -9.94
N PRO A 430 14.78 9.71 -10.75
CA PRO A 430 15.78 8.78 -10.22
C PRO A 430 16.78 9.40 -9.23
N GLN A 431 17.06 10.70 -9.33
CA GLN A 431 17.96 11.37 -8.39
C GLN A 431 17.23 11.80 -7.11
N LEU A 432 16.00 12.33 -7.24
CA LEU A 432 15.13 12.66 -6.09
C LEU A 432 14.87 11.45 -5.19
N TYR A 433 14.91 10.24 -5.75
CA TYR A 433 14.83 8.99 -5.00
C TYR A 433 15.88 8.91 -3.88
N TYR A 434 17.13 9.28 -4.15
CA TYR A 434 18.19 9.19 -3.14
C TYR A 434 17.95 10.14 -1.97
N LEU A 435 17.44 11.34 -2.25
CA LEU A 435 17.05 12.32 -1.23
C LEU A 435 15.91 11.77 -0.35
N LEU A 436 14.87 11.20 -0.97
CA LEU A 436 13.72 10.62 -0.27
C LEU A 436 14.09 9.39 0.55
N VAL A 437 14.92 8.50 -0.01
CA VAL A 437 15.46 7.34 0.71
C VAL A 437 16.27 7.79 1.92
N LEU A 438 17.15 8.79 1.76
CA LEU A 438 17.92 9.33 2.86
C LEU A 438 17.02 9.88 3.97
N ALA A 439 15.99 10.65 3.61
CA ALA A 439 15.00 11.16 4.56
C ALA A 439 14.23 10.03 5.26
N CYS A 440 13.82 8.99 4.52
CA CYS A 440 13.15 7.81 5.08
C CYS A 440 14.06 7.03 6.03
N LEU A 441 15.34 6.83 5.69
CA LEU A 441 16.31 6.16 6.54
C LEU A 441 16.61 6.95 7.81
N LEU A 442 16.70 8.28 7.70
CA LEU A 442 16.86 9.17 8.84
C LEU A 442 15.65 9.08 9.77
N MET A 443 14.43 9.17 9.22
CA MET A 443 13.21 9.02 10.02
C MET A 443 13.05 7.62 10.59
N LEU A 444 13.41 6.58 9.85
CA LEU A 444 13.44 5.20 10.34
C LEU A 444 14.38 5.08 11.54
N PHE A 445 15.60 5.61 11.45
CA PHE A 445 16.56 5.63 12.55
C PHE A 445 15.99 6.34 13.78
N ILE A 446 15.41 7.53 13.59
CA ILE A 446 14.77 8.30 14.66
C ILE A 446 13.63 7.48 15.29
N SER A 447 12.72 6.93 14.50
CA SER A 447 11.58 6.16 15.00
C SER A 447 12.00 4.89 15.76
N VAL A 448 13.03 4.17 15.29
CA VAL A 448 13.59 3.00 16.01
C VAL A 448 14.20 3.43 17.34
N ARG A 449 14.96 4.52 17.36
CA ARG A 449 15.56 5.07 18.59
C ARG A 449 14.51 5.56 19.58
N LEU A 450 13.48 6.24 19.10
CA LEU A 450 12.37 6.73 19.92
C LEU A 450 11.58 5.58 20.55
N ASN A 451 11.28 4.53 19.79
CA ASN A 451 10.57 3.35 20.29
C ASN A 451 11.30 2.69 21.47
N GLY A 452 12.63 2.57 21.40
CA GLY A 452 13.46 2.04 22.50
C GLY A 452 13.71 3.01 23.67
N SER A 453 13.33 4.28 23.53
CA SER A 453 13.63 5.34 24.50
C SER A 453 12.65 5.37 25.69
N ARG A 454 12.98 6.17 26.72
CA ARG A 454 12.06 6.44 27.85
C ARG A 454 10.78 7.14 27.38
N ILE A 455 10.91 8.10 26.45
CA ILE A 455 9.79 8.86 25.88
C ILE A 455 8.85 7.91 25.12
N GLY A 456 9.40 6.99 24.32
CA GLY A 456 8.60 5.98 23.62
C GLY A 456 7.81 5.10 24.56
N ARG A 457 8.41 4.68 25.69
CA ARG A 457 7.69 3.91 26.72
C ARG A 457 6.58 4.71 27.40
N GLN A 458 6.77 6.01 27.64
CA GLN A 458 5.72 6.87 28.19
C GLN A 458 4.54 6.99 27.22
N TRP A 459 4.79 7.12 25.92
CA TRP A 459 3.75 7.13 24.90
C TRP A 459 2.98 5.82 24.84
N MET A 460 3.68 4.68 24.85
CA MET A 460 3.02 3.38 24.87
C MET A 460 2.14 3.22 26.10
N ALA A 461 2.60 3.62 27.30
CA ALA A 461 1.77 3.59 28.50
C ALA A 461 0.53 4.50 28.39
N MET A 462 0.71 5.72 27.87
CA MET A 462 -0.38 6.68 27.65
C MET A 462 -1.41 6.19 26.63
N ARG A 463 -0.97 5.45 25.61
CA ARG A 463 -1.85 4.87 24.58
C ARG A 463 -2.77 3.79 25.14
N GLU A 464 -2.27 2.98 26.09
CA GLU A 464 -3.09 1.94 26.73
C GLU A 464 -4.13 2.56 27.66
N ASP A 465 -3.70 3.43 28.57
CA ASP A 465 -4.59 4.18 29.47
C ASP A 465 -3.90 5.46 29.95
N GLU A 466 -4.41 6.61 29.50
CA GLU A 466 -3.87 7.92 29.84
C GLU A 466 -4.00 8.24 31.34
N ASP A 467 -5.09 7.83 31.99
CA ASP A 467 -5.37 8.14 33.40
C ASP A 467 -4.47 7.29 34.32
N VAL A 468 -4.28 6.02 34.00
CA VAL A 468 -3.35 5.14 34.71
C VAL A 468 -1.91 5.61 34.50
N ALA A 469 -1.53 5.99 33.28
CA ALA A 469 -0.20 6.55 33.00
C ALA A 469 0.07 7.81 33.85
N GLY A 470 -0.92 8.71 33.94
CA GLY A 470 -0.87 9.89 34.79
C GLY A 470 -0.70 9.56 36.28
N ALA A 471 -1.48 8.59 36.79
CA ALA A 471 -1.37 8.13 38.19
C ALA A 471 -0.01 7.49 38.51
N MET A 472 0.65 6.88 37.51
CA MET A 472 2.00 6.32 37.62
C MET A 472 3.12 7.37 37.49
N GLY A 473 2.78 8.66 37.46
CA GLY A 473 3.74 9.78 37.44
C GLY A 473 4.25 10.16 36.06
N ILE A 474 3.61 9.72 34.98
CA ILE A 474 3.92 10.15 33.62
C ILE A 474 3.24 11.50 33.36
N ASP A 475 4.01 12.51 32.98
CA ASP A 475 3.49 13.79 32.51
C ASP A 475 2.88 13.61 31.10
N THR A 476 1.60 13.27 31.04
CA THR A 476 0.84 13.03 29.80
C THR A 476 0.79 14.28 28.93
N THR A 477 0.83 15.46 29.53
CA THR A 477 0.82 16.74 28.82
C THR A 477 2.11 16.90 28.01
N LYS A 478 3.28 16.77 28.66
CA LYS A 478 4.57 16.80 27.95
C LYS A 478 4.68 15.67 26.94
N ALA A 479 4.20 14.48 27.27
CA ALA A 479 4.22 13.34 26.36
C ALA A 479 3.42 13.65 25.08
N LYS A 480 2.20 14.20 25.17
CA LYS A 480 1.39 14.62 24.02
C LYS A 480 2.09 15.69 23.17
N ILE A 481 2.63 16.73 23.80
CA ILE A 481 3.33 17.82 23.08
C ILE A 481 4.50 17.24 22.27
N ILE A 482 5.36 16.44 22.90
CA ILE A 482 6.54 15.87 22.22
C ILE A 482 6.10 14.94 21.08
N ALA A 483 5.03 14.16 21.24
CA ALA A 483 4.50 13.29 20.19
C ALA A 483 4.03 14.11 18.98
N PHE A 484 3.22 15.15 19.20
CA PHE A 484 2.73 16.03 18.14
C PHE A 484 3.87 16.80 17.46
N THR A 485 4.81 17.36 18.22
CA THR A 485 5.94 18.11 17.66
C THR A 485 6.86 17.23 16.82
N LEU A 486 7.18 16.01 17.25
CA LEU A 486 8.02 15.09 16.47
C LEU A 486 7.32 14.55 15.23
N SER A 487 6.01 14.27 15.33
CA SER A 487 5.17 13.93 14.18
C SER A 487 5.14 15.08 13.16
N ALA A 488 4.98 16.32 13.64
CA ALA A 488 5.00 17.51 12.80
C ALA A 488 6.34 17.76 12.11
N ALA A 489 7.47 17.43 12.76
CA ALA A 489 8.80 17.52 12.17
C ALA A 489 8.91 16.68 10.88
N SER A 490 8.43 15.43 10.91
CA SER A 490 8.38 14.57 9.73
C SER A 490 7.40 15.04 8.67
N GLY A 491 6.25 15.60 9.06
CA GLY A 491 5.31 16.23 8.13
C GLY A 491 5.98 17.38 7.39
N GLY A 492 6.65 18.26 8.13
CA GLY A 492 7.41 19.38 7.58
C GLY A 492 8.56 18.94 6.67
N LEU A 493 9.30 17.90 7.05
CA LEU A 493 10.35 17.30 6.22
C LEU A 493 9.80 16.77 4.90
N ALA A 494 8.69 16.02 4.94
CA ALA A 494 8.02 15.52 3.76
C ALA A 494 7.50 16.66 2.87
N GLY A 495 6.92 17.70 3.47
CA GLY A 495 6.41 18.89 2.76
C GLY A 495 7.51 19.67 2.06
N ALA A 496 8.63 19.87 2.74
CA ALA A 496 9.79 20.55 2.19
C ALA A 496 10.37 19.80 0.97
N ILE A 497 10.49 18.47 1.06
CA ILE A 497 10.94 17.64 -0.08
C ILE A 497 9.89 17.65 -1.20
N PHE A 498 8.60 17.61 -0.87
CA PHE A 498 7.51 17.68 -1.84
C PHE A 498 7.51 18.97 -2.65
N ALA A 499 7.74 20.12 -2.01
CA ALA A 499 7.83 21.42 -2.67
C ALA A 499 8.99 21.45 -3.69
N ALA A 500 10.17 20.95 -3.30
CA ALA A 500 11.32 20.83 -4.19
C ALA A 500 11.10 19.82 -5.33
N LYS A 501 10.34 18.75 -5.08
CA LYS A 501 9.99 17.74 -6.10
C LYS A 501 9.04 18.29 -7.16
N LEU A 502 8.00 19.03 -6.77
CA LEU A 502 6.99 19.53 -7.72
C LEU A 502 7.43 20.81 -8.45
N GLY A 503 8.31 21.64 -7.86
CA GLY A 503 8.71 22.93 -8.43
C GLY A 503 7.64 24.02 -8.34
N SER A 504 6.42 23.66 -7.96
CA SER A 504 5.32 24.55 -7.61
C SER A 504 4.43 23.90 -6.56
N ILE A 505 3.82 24.73 -5.71
CA ILE A 505 2.86 24.27 -4.70
C ILE A 505 1.57 25.08 -4.79
N TYR A 506 0.44 24.41 -4.59
CA TYR A 506 -0.88 25.02 -4.60
C TYR A 506 -1.66 24.62 -3.33
N PRO A 507 -2.60 25.45 -2.83
CA PRO A 507 -3.39 25.08 -1.65
C PRO A 507 -4.16 23.76 -1.81
N HIS A 508 -4.60 23.44 -3.04
CA HIS A 508 -5.31 22.20 -3.33
C HIS A 508 -4.42 20.95 -3.26
N SER A 509 -3.10 21.08 -3.25
CA SER A 509 -2.16 19.98 -3.02
C SER A 509 -2.14 19.51 -1.55
N PHE A 510 -2.81 20.23 -0.63
CA PHE A 510 -2.80 19.97 0.81
C PHE A 510 -4.22 19.67 1.32
N GLN A 511 -4.82 18.60 0.82
CA GLN A 511 -6.17 18.18 1.22
C GLN A 511 -6.16 17.23 2.42
N LEU A 512 -7.22 17.26 3.21
CA LEU A 512 -7.49 16.29 4.28
C LEU A 512 -7.41 14.83 3.80
N LEU A 513 -7.73 14.58 2.52
CA LEU A 513 -7.62 13.25 1.94
C LEU A 513 -6.19 12.69 2.02
N ILE A 514 -5.16 13.53 1.98
CA ILE A 514 -3.76 13.09 2.13
C ILE A 514 -3.54 12.53 3.54
N SER A 515 -4.01 13.23 4.59
CA SER A 515 -3.95 12.71 5.97
C SER A 515 -4.69 11.37 6.09
N ILE A 516 -5.88 11.28 5.50
CA ILE A 516 -6.69 10.05 5.53
C ILE A 516 -5.95 8.90 4.82
N ASN A 517 -5.29 9.17 3.69
CA ASN A 517 -4.50 8.16 2.98
C ASN A 517 -3.30 7.68 3.82
N VAL A 518 -2.62 8.59 4.53
CA VAL A 518 -1.51 8.25 5.43
C VAL A 518 -2.03 7.48 6.65
N LEU A 519 -3.20 7.81 7.17
CA LEU A 519 -3.84 7.03 8.23
C LEU A 519 -4.21 5.63 7.71
N ALA A 520 -4.80 5.54 6.52
CA ALA A 520 -5.23 4.29 5.92
C ALA A 520 -4.04 3.33 5.72
N LEU A 521 -2.90 3.82 5.24
CA LEU A 521 -1.72 2.99 5.06
C LEU A 521 -1.12 2.52 6.39
N ILE A 522 -1.21 3.33 7.47
CA ILE A 522 -0.77 2.91 8.81
C ILE A 522 -1.69 1.81 9.34
N ILE A 523 -3.00 1.95 9.19
CA ILE A 523 -3.98 0.95 9.65
C ILE A 523 -3.82 -0.36 8.87
N VAL A 524 -3.79 -0.30 7.54
CA VAL A 524 -3.62 -1.48 6.68
C VAL A 524 -2.25 -2.12 6.90
N GLY A 525 -1.19 -1.31 7.01
CA GLY A 525 0.16 -1.77 7.27
C GLY A 525 0.35 -2.42 8.64
N GLY A 526 -0.30 -1.86 9.66
CA GLY A 526 -0.20 -2.26 11.06
C GLY A 526 0.22 -1.09 11.95
N MET A 527 -0.70 -0.65 12.81
CA MET A 527 -0.49 0.47 13.72
C MET A 527 0.67 0.18 14.69
N GLY A 528 1.61 1.12 14.82
CA GLY A 528 2.79 0.94 15.67
C GLY A 528 3.87 0.04 15.05
N SER A 529 3.77 -0.33 13.76
CA SER A 529 4.74 -1.17 13.05
C SER A 529 5.43 -0.42 11.92
N ILE A 530 6.74 -0.21 12.08
CA ILE A 530 7.58 0.42 11.05
C ILE A 530 7.57 -0.36 9.71
N PRO A 531 7.86 -1.69 9.67
CA PRO A 531 7.74 -2.45 8.43
C PRO A 531 6.30 -2.48 7.89
N GLY A 532 5.30 -2.40 8.77
CA GLY A 532 3.89 -2.26 8.40
C GLY A 532 3.64 -1.04 7.51
N ILE A 533 4.19 0.13 7.88
CA ILE A 533 4.05 1.38 7.11
C ILE A 533 4.58 1.23 5.69
N VAL A 534 5.73 0.57 5.53
CA VAL A 534 6.33 0.34 4.20
C VAL A 534 5.39 -0.54 3.37
N VAL A 535 4.92 -1.66 3.92
CA VAL A 535 3.98 -2.57 3.23
C VAL A 535 2.66 -1.85 2.90
N GLY A 536 2.12 -1.07 3.84
CA GLY A 536 0.92 -0.28 3.64
C GLY A 536 1.06 0.76 2.53
N ALA A 537 2.20 1.46 2.46
CA ALA A 537 2.49 2.42 1.40
C ALA A 537 2.60 1.75 0.03
N PHE A 538 3.28 0.60 -0.08
CA PHE A 538 3.29 -0.17 -1.34
C PHE A 538 1.89 -0.66 -1.74
N ALA A 539 1.08 -1.11 -0.77
CA ALA A 539 -0.25 -1.65 -1.04
C ALA A 539 -1.27 -0.58 -1.43
N LEU A 540 -1.29 0.56 -0.74
CA LEU A 540 -2.29 1.62 -0.97
C LEU A 540 -1.81 2.71 -1.91
N ILE A 541 -0.52 3.05 -1.92
CA ILE A 541 0.00 4.10 -2.82
C ILE A 541 0.61 3.46 -4.06
N GLY A 542 1.49 2.48 -3.88
CA GLY A 542 2.21 1.87 -5.00
C GLY A 542 1.31 1.12 -5.98
N LEU A 543 0.49 0.19 -5.49
CA LEU A 543 -0.33 -0.66 -6.36
C LEU A 543 -1.30 0.14 -7.25
N PRO A 544 -2.08 1.11 -6.75
CA PRO A 544 -2.97 1.89 -7.62
C PRO A 544 -2.23 2.82 -8.57
N GLU A 545 -1.01 3.24 -8.26
CA GLU A 545 -0.23 4.12 -9.13
C GLU A 545 0.49 3.34 -10.23
N LEU A 546 0.89 2.09 -9.96
CA LEU A 546 1.42 1.15 -10.95
C LEU A 546 0.35 0.70 -11.95
N LEU A 547 -0.92 0.80 -11.58
CA LEU A 547 -2.06 0.31 -12.36
C LEU A 547 -3.03 1.46 -12.57
N ARG A 548 -2.85 2.18 -13.68
CA ARG A 548 -3.60 3.42 -13.96
C ARG A 548 -5.11 3.24 -13.82
N GLU A 549 -5.63 2.09 -14.21
CA GLU A 549 -7.05 1.72 -14.13
C GLU A 549 -7.53 1.61 -12.66
N PHE A 550 -6.66 1.24 -11.72
CA PHE A 550 -6.96 1.22 -10.29
C PHE A 550 -6.97 2.63 -9.68
N ALA A 551 -6.31 3.61 -10.31
CA ALA A 551 -6.23 4.98 -9.79
C ALA A 551 -7.62 5.66 -9.74
N GLU A 552 -8.53 5.30 -10.65
CA GLU A 552 -9.92 5.78 -10.67
C GLU A 552 -10.73 5.23 -9.49
N PHE A 553 -10.46 3.98 -9.09
CA PHE A 553 -11.15 3.31 -7.98
C PHE A 553 -10.36 3.31 -6.68
N ARG A 554 -9.36 4.20 -6.55
CA ARG A 554 -8.44 4.26 -5.39
C ARG A 554 -9.19 4.27 -4.05
N LEU A 555 -10.21 5.13 -3.92
CA LEU A 555 -11.00 5.26 -2.69
C LEU A 555 -11.80 3.99 -2.36
N LEU A 556 -12.34 3.32 -3.38
CA LEU A 556 -13.03 2.04 -3.23
C LEU A 556 -12.07 0.98 -2.69
N PHE A 557 -10.89 0.85 -3.29
CA PHE A 557 -9.86 -0.07 -2.83
C PHE A 557 -9.38 0.25 -1.41
N TYR A 558 -9.27 1.53 -1.05
CA TYR A 558 -8.90 1.92 0.32
C TYR A 558 -9.96 1.51 1.32
N GLY A 559 -11.23 1.78 1.04
CA GLY A 559 -12.35 1.38 1.90
C GLY A 559 -12.44 -0.13 2.06
N ILE A 560 -12.36 -0.87 0.96
CA ILE A 560 -12.37 -2.35 0.99
C ILE A 560 -11.15 -2.89 1.75
N ALA A 561 -9.96 -2.36 1.49
CA ALA A 561 -8.74 -2.79 2.19
C ALA A 561 -8.85 -2.53 3.70
N LEU A 562 -9.33 -1.36 4.12
CA LEU A 562 -9.53 -1.04 5.53
C LEU A 562 -10.54 -1.98 6.19
N MET A 563 -11.73 -2.16 5.58
CA MET A 563 -12.74 -3.07 6.11
C MET A 563 -12.24 -4.51 6.17
N ALA A 564 -11.60 -5.00 5.10
CA ALA A 564 -11.05 -6.36 5.05
C ALA A 564 -9.97 -6.56 6.12
N MET A 565 -9.10 -5.57 6.33
CA MET A 565 -8.09 -5.62 7.38
C MET A 565 -8.73 -5.62 8.76
N MET A 566 -9.72 -4.75 9.03
CA MET A 566 -10.42 -4.74 10.32
C MET A 566 -11.16 -6.06 10.61
N LEU A 567 -11.70 -6.72 9.59
CA LEU A 567 -12.44 -7.98 9.74
C LEU A 567 -11.55 -9.22 9.83
N VAL A 568 -10.49 -9.30 9.02
CA VAL A 568 -9.70 -10.53 8.85
C VAL A 568 -8.38 -10.48 9.64
N ARG A 569 -7.77 -9.29 9.77
CA ARG A 569 -6.47 -9.09 10.42
C ARG A 569 -6.37 -7.70 11.08
N PRO A 570 -7.04 -7.46 12.22
CA PRO A 570 -7.06 -6.15 12.88
C PRO A 570 -5.67 -5.68 13.36
N GLU A 571 -4.68 -6.58 13.40
CA GLU A 571 -3.29 -6.25 13.72
C GLU A 571 -2.56 -5.51 12.57
N GLY A 572 -3.07 -5.57 11.34
CA GLY A 572 -2.41 -5.08 10.12
C GLY A 572 -1.66 -6.16 9.33
N LEU A 573 -1.08 -5.79 8.19
CA LEU A 573 -0.35 -6.71 7.30
C LEU A 573 0.97 -7.18 7.91
N TRP A 574 1.67 -6.30 8.61
CA TRP A 574 2.88 -6.61 9.36
C TRP A 574 2.79 -5.99 10.76
N PRO A 575 2.20 -6.68 11.74
CA PRO A 575 1.98 -6.12 13.07
C PRO A 575 3.26 -6.03 13.89
N SER A 576 3.27 -5.12 14.87
CA SER A 576 4.32 -5.07 15.89
C SER A 576 4.18 -6.24 16.87
N ALA A 577 5.30 -6.72 17.42
CA ALA A 577 5.28 -7.85 18.36
C ALA A 577 4.45 -7.54 19.62
N THR A 578 4.42 -6.27 20.04
CA THR A 578 3.60 -5.80 21.18
C THR A 578 2.12 -5.83 20.82
N ARG A 579 1.72 -5.26 19.67
CA ARG A 579 0.32 -5.22 19.24
C ARG A 579 -0.30 -6.61 19.09
N ARG A 580 0.48 -7.55 18.59
CA ARG A 580 0.08 -8.97 18.49
C ARG A 580 -0.15 -9.61 19.86
N ARG A 581 0.63 -9.22 20.88
CA ARG A 581 0.46 -9.73 22.25
C ARG A 581 -0.76 -9.12 22.94
N GLU A 582 -0.98 -7.81 22.78
CA GLU A 582 -2.14 -7.09 23.33
C GLU A 582 -3.47 -7.74 22.90
N LEU A 583 -3.61 -8.06 21.60
CA LEU A 583 -4.85 -8.64 21.06
C LEU A 583 -5.03 -10.12 21.44
N GLN A 584 -3.93 -10.84 21.65
CA GLN A 584 -3.96 -12.24 22.12
C GLN A 584 -4.26 -12.35 23.62
N SER A 585 -3.86 -11.37 24.44
CA SER A 585 -4.16 -11.38 25.89
C SER A 585 -5.63 -11.13 26.23
N THR A 586 -6.42 -10.64 25.28
CA THR A 586 -7.87 -10.40 25.44
C THR A 586 -8.71 -11.65 25.15
N GLU A 587 -8.12 -12.74 24.62
CA GLU A 587 -8.79 -14.03 24.63
C GLU A 587 -8.92 -14.49 26.08
N PRO A 588 -10.14 -14.68 26.62
CA PRO A 588 -10.31 -15.09 28.00
C PRO A 588 -9.53 -16.38 28.20
N LEU A 589 -8.66 -16.38 29.22
CA LEU A 589 -8.03 -17.59 29.72
C LEU A 589 -9.17 -18.57 30.03
N VAL A 590 -9.45 -19.46 29.07
CA VAL A 590 -10.34 -20.59 29.29
C VAL A 590 -9.73 -21.30 30.47
N GLU A 591 -10.46 -21.21 31.56
CA GLU A 591 -10.21 -21.78 32.87
C GLU A 591 -9.56 -23.15 32.67
N GLN A 592 -8.23 -23.20 32.80
CA GLN A 592 -7.56 -24.46 33.07
C GLN A 592 -7.92 -24.78 34.50
N THR A 593 -9.14 -25.31 34.71
CA THR A 593 -9.49 -25.99 35.94
C THR A 593 -8.36 -26.99 36.16
N PRO A 594 -7.61 -26.90 37.28
CA PRO A 594 -6.59 -27.89 37.55
C PRO A 594 -7.34 -29.21 37.63
N THR A 595 -7.12 -30.07 36.64
CA THR A 595 -7.65 -31.42 36.66
C THR A 595 -7.13 -32.01 37.97
N ARG A 596 -8.03 -32.36 38.89
CA ARG A 596 -7.71 -33.11 40.10
C ARG A 596 -7.14 -34.47 39.67
N ALA A 597 -5.88 -34.48 39.28
CA ALA A 597 -5.07 -35.66 39.09
C ALA A 597 -4.20 -35.78 40.35
N GLY A 598 -4.84 -36.17 41.44
CA GLY A 598 -4.20 -36.27 42.76
C GLY A 598 -5.03 -37.03 43.81
N GLU A 599 -6.11 -37.71 43.42
CA GLU A 599 -6.95 -38.52 44.31
C GLU A 599 -7.13 -39.92 43.69
N ALA A 600 -6.04 -40.67 43.53
CA ALA A 600 -6.11 -42.09 43.13
C ALA A 600 -4.86 -42.92 43.50
N HIS A 601 -4.08 -42.50 44.51
CA HIS A 601 -2.92 -43.28 44.96
C HIS A 601 -2.77 -43.42 46.49
N GLU A 602 -3.86 -43.27 47.24
CA GLU A 602 -3.83 -43.42 48.71
C GLU A 602 -4.93 -44.38 49.23
N ALA A 603 -5.19 -45.44 48.48
CA ALA A 603 -5.81 -46.64 49.00
C ALA A 603 -4.98 -47.83 48.54
N VAL A 604 -4.67 -48.74 49.47
CA VAL A 604 -3.75 -49.89 49.34
C VAL A 604 -2.29 -49.61 49.73
N THR A 605 -2.12 -49.25 51.00
CA THR A 605 -1.14 -49.75 52.00
C THR A 605 -1.39 -48.84 53.21
N ILE A 606 -1.97 -49.29 54.33
CA ILE A 606 -1.32 -50.07 55.39
C ILE A 606 -2.43 -50.86 56.12
N GLY A 607 -2.20 -52.16 56.32
CA GLY A 607 -2.91 -52.93 57.35
C GLY A 607 -2.23 -52.74 58.70
N GLY A 608 -3.04 -52.56 59.74
CA GLY A 608 -2.69 -52.45 61.15
C GLY A 608 -3.96 -52.29 61.96
#